data_AF-A0A844WPH0-F1
#
_entry.id   AF-A0A844WPH0-F1
#
_cell.length_a   1.000
_cell.length_b   1.000
_cell.length_c   1.000
_cell.angle_alpha   90.00
_cell.angle_beta   90.00
_cell.angle_gamma   90.00
#
_symmetry.space_group_name_H-M   'P 1'
#
loop_
_entity.id
_entity.type
_entity.pdbx_description
1 polymer ?
#
loop_
_entity_poly.entity_id
_entity_poly.type
_entity_poly.pdbx_seq_one_letter_code
_entity_poly.pdbx_strand_id
1 'polypeptide(L)' 'MVEWQNRPLENLYPIVYLDCLVVKVKQDGSIISKSVVLALAINLEGKKELLGLWIAENESAKF' A
#
# COMPACT_ATOMS: atom_id res chain seq x y z
N MET A 1 -0.51 1.85 14.21
CA MET A 1 -0.75 1.74 12.75
C MET A 1 -0.93 3.10 12.09
N VAL A 2 -1.75 3.99 12.68
CA VAL A 2 -2.03 5.32 12.13
C VAL A 2 -0.79 6.23 12.08
N GLU A 3 0.10 6.16 13.08
CA GLU A 3 1.29 7.02 13.14
C GLU A 3 2.25 6.86 11.95
N TRP A 4 2.49 5.62 11.50
CA TRP A 4 3.35 5.38 10.36
C TRP A 4 2.70 5.82 9.04
N GLN A 5 1.38 5.64 8.89
CA GLN A 5 0.64 6.10 7.70
C GLN A 5 0.51 7.63 7.65
N ASN A 6 0.44 8.29 8.81
CA ASN A 6 0.29 9.74 8.92
C ASN A 6 1.63 10.49 9.06
N ARG A 7 2.76 9.78 8.97
CA ARG A 7 4.07 10.43 8.99
C ARG A 7 4.17 11.41 7.81
N PRO A 8 4.82 12.57 7.97
CA PRO A 8 5.11 13.43 6.83
C PRO A 8 5.99 12.66 5.83
N LEU A 9 5.64 12.73 4.56
CA LEU A 9 6.45 12.21 3.46
C LEU A 9 7.35 13.33 2.93
N GLU A 10 8.44 12.95 2.25
CA GLU A 10 9.28 13.92 1.56
C GLU A 10 8.55 14.54 0.37
N ASN A 11 8.97 15.74 -0.04
CA ASN A 11 8.33 16.47 -1.13
C ASN A 11 8.53 15.82 -2.51
N LEU A 12 9.55 14.97 -2.67
CA LEU A 12 9.91 14.38 -3.96
C LEU A 12 10.43 12.95 -3.80
N TYR A 13 9.85 12.05 -4.59
CA TYR A 13 10.35 10.70 -4.80
C TYR A 13 10.59 10.47 -6.29
N PRO A 14 11.84 10.33 -6.75
CA PRO A 14 12.15 10.16 -8.18
C PRO A 14 11.53 8.90 -8.81
N ILE A 15 11.30 7.85 -8.03
CA ILE A 15 10.71 6.60 -8.50
C ILE A 15 9.65 6.14 -7.50
N VAL A 16 8.49 5.75 -8.01
CA VAL A 16 7.41 5.15 -7.23
C VAL A 16 6.93 3.88 -7.92
N TYR A 17 6.92 2.79 -7.17
CA TYR A 17 6.31 1.52 -7.51
C TYR A 17 4.94 1.43 -6.86
N LEU A 18 3.93 1.14 -7.67
CA LEU A 18 2.60 0.80 -7.21
C LEU A 18 2.36 -0.66 -7.57
N ASP A 19 2.06 -1.48 -6.56
CA ASP A 19 1.78 -2.90 -6.77
C ASP A 19 0.51 -3.31 -6.03
N CYS A 20 -0.17 -4.33 -6.56
CA CYS A 20 -1.44 -4.82 -6.06
C CYS A 20 -1.33 -6.33 -5.81
N LEU A 21 -1.30 -6.71 -4.54
CA LEU A 21 -1.18 -8.09 -4.11
C LEU A 21 -2.54 -8.64 -3.69
N VAL A 22 -2.98 -9.73 -4.31
CA VAL A 22 -4.19 -10.44 -3.85
C VAL A 22 -3.80 -11.47 -2.81
N VAL A 23 -4.23 -11.25 -1.57
CA VAL A 23 -3.92 -12.12 -0.43
C VAL A 23 -5.18 -12.80 0.09
N LYS A 24 -5.04 -14.06 0.51
CA LYS A 24 -6.10 -14.79 1.21
C LYS A 24 -6.04 -14.46 2.69
N VAL A 25 -7.11 -13.87 3.23
CA VAL A 25 -7.23 -13.52 4.64
C VAL A 25 -8.38 -14.27 5.28
N LYS A 26 -8.22 -14.65 6.55
CA LYS A 26 -9.31 -15.22 7.34
C LYS A 26 -10.11 -14.09 7.97
N GLN A 27 -11.36 -13.91 7.56
CA GLN A 27 -12.30 -12.93 8.11
C GLN A 27 -13.60 -13.65 8.46
N ASP A 28 -14.09 -13.45 9.69
CA ASP A 28 -15.35 -14.01 10.19
C ASP A 28 -15.48 -15.53 9.97
N GLY A 29 -14.38 -16.25 10.22
CA GLY A 29 -14.31 -17.71 10.10
C GLY A 29 -14.14 -18.23 8.66
N SER A 30 -14.24 -17.36 7.65
CA SER A 30 -14.11 -17.71 6.24
C SER A 30 -12.81 -17.18 5.61
N ILE A 31 -12.28 -17.86 4.61
CA ILE A 31 -11.11 -17.39 3.86
C ILE A 31 -11.59 -16.61 2.64
N ILE A 32 -11.30 -15.31 2.61
CA ILE A 32 -11.66 -14.41 1.51
C ILE A 32 -10.40 -13.86 0.83
N SER A 33 -10.51 -13.52 -0.45
CA SER A 33 -9.46 -12.77 -1.14
C SER A 33 -9.64 -11.28 -0.86
N LYS A 34 -8.57 -10.59 -0.47
CA LYS A 34 -8.51 -9.12 -0.48
C LYS A 34 -7.34 -8.64 -1.32
N SER A 35 -7.50 -7.48 -1.94
CA SER A 35 -6.44 -6.82 -2.68
C SER A 35 -5.72 -5.84 -1.76
N VAL A 36 -4.40 -5.88 -1.75
CA VAL A 36 -3.54 -5.00 -0.96
C VAL A 36 -2.72 -4.17 -1.92
N VAL A 37 -2.96 -2.86 -1.94
CA VAL A 37 -2.21 -1.91 -2.74
C VAL A 37 -1.05 -1.38 -1.90
N LEU A 38 0.15 -1.47 -2.43
CA LEU A 38 1.37 -0.94 -1.81
C LEU A 38 1.97 0.18 -2.67
N ALA A 39 2.37 1.27 -2.02
CA ALA A 39 3.15 2.33 -2.64
C ALA A 39 4.57 2.30 -2.04
N LEU A 40 5.54 1.89 -2.85
CA LEU A 40 6.96 1.83 -2.48
C LEU A 40 7.73 2.84 -3.33
N ALA A 41 8.50 3.72 -2.72
CA ALA A 41 9.22 4.76 -3.42
C ALA A 41 10.72 4.72 -3.14
N ILE A 42 11.49 5.33 -4.02
CA ILE A 42 12.92 5.59 -3.83
C ILE A 42 13.07 7.07 -3.52
N ASN A 43 13.70 7.42 -2.40
CA ASN A 43 13.98 8.81 -2.07
C ASN A 43 15.22 9.33 -2.80
N LEU A 44 15.56 10.61 -2.62
CA LEU A 44 16.72 11.23 -3.28
C LEU A 44 18.06 10.64 -2.86
N GLU A 45 18.13 9.96 -1.71
CA GLU A 45 19.32 9.22 -1.26
C GLU A 45 19.41 7.81 -1.86
N GLY A 46 18.45 7.39 -2.69
CA GLY A 46 18.39 6.05 -3.25
C GLY A 46 17.83 4.99 -2.29
N LYS A 47 17.26 5.39 -1.14
CA LYS A 47 16.67 4.47 -0.16
C LYS A 47 15.23 4.14 -0.52
N LYS A 48 14.87 2.87 -0.35
CA LYS A 48 13.49 2.38 -0.47
C LYS A 48 12.68 2.80 0.75
N GLU A 49 11.57 3.46 0.52
CA GLU A 49 10.58 3.83 1.53
C GLU A 49 9.21 3.30 1.17
N LEU A 50 8.55 2.65 2.13
CA LEU A 50 7.14 2.34 1.99
C LEU A 50 6.35 3.61 2.35
N LEU A 51 5.57 4.12 1.39
CA LEU A 51 4.76 5.33 1.54
C LEU A 51 3.38 5.03 2.08
N GLY A 52 2.84 3.87 1.74
CA GLY A 52 1.52 3.47 2.20
C GLY A 52 1.15 2.05 1.80
N LEU A 53 0.13 1.55 2.49
CA LEU A 53 -0.47 0.24 2.27
C LEU A 53 -1.97 0.36 2.51
N TRP A 54 -2.77 -0.04 1.54
CA TRP A 54 -4.23 0.00 1.60
C TRP A 54 -4.80 -1.36 1.27
N ILE A 55 -5.78 -1.80 2.06
CA ILE A 55 -6.53 -3.02 1.81
C ILE A 55 -7.83 -2.62 1.13
N ALA A 56 -8.02 -3.07 -0.11
CA ALA A 56 -9.26 -2.92 -0.84
C ALA A 56 -10.12 -4.19 -0.65
N GLU A 57 -11.37 -3.99 -0.24
CA GLU A 57 -12.33 -5.09 -0.09
C GLU A 57 -12.95 -5.53 -1.43
N ASN A 58 -12.88 -4.67 -2.45
CA ASN A 58 -13.33 -4.97 -3.80
C ASN A 58 -12.38 -4.35 -4.82
N GLU A 59 -12.21 -5.03 -5.95
CA GLU A 59 -11.50 -4.58 -7.15
C GLU A 59 -12.30 -3.49 -7.88
N SER A 60 -12.77 -2.48 -7.16
CA SER A 60 -13.57 -1.39 -7.71
C SER A 60 -12.68 -0.17 -7.88
N ALA A 61 -12.19 0.02 -9.12
CA ALA A 61 -11.87 1.35 -9.60
C ALA A 61 -13.16 2.17 -9.58
N LYS A 62 -13.37 2.97 -8.53
CA LYS A 62 -14.30 4.10 -8.65
C LYS A 62 -13.60 5.13 -9.52
N PHE A 63 -13.87 5.06 -10.83
CA PHE A 63 -13.70 6.18 -11.73
C PHE A 63 -14.66 7.32 -11.32
#